data_AF-A0A9X7KXL3-F1
#
_entry.id   AF-A0A9X7KXL3-F1
#
_cell.length_a   1.000
_cell.length_b   1.000
_cell.length_c   1.000
_cell.angle_alpha   90.00
_cell.angle_beta   90.00
_cell.angle_gamma   90.00
#
_symmetry.space_group_name_H-M   'P 1'
#
loop_
_entity.id
_entity.type
_entity.pdbx_description
1 polymer ?
#
loop_
_entity_poly.entity_id
_entity_poly.type
_entity_poly.pdbx_seq_one_letter_code
_entity_poly.pdbx_strand_id
1 'polypeptide(L)'
;LGLGMGERLSVSREIKNLMRETGTMHLMAISGLHIALAASAVWLLARGIQFFLPGRWIIWQVPLLAGLLFAAFYAWLTGLQPPALRTVMALVVLAALKMSGRQWSPWQVWLTCVAAILFFDPLAVLSQSLALSAFAVAALIFWYQWLPLPHWQRGRCLRPLVTLLYLQVGMLLLLLPLQVLIFHGFSLSSLVANLFAVPLVTFISVPLILLGMFLHLFPVATLESIVWLAADKSLAGLFWLLMRLPNGWQDVDERWQCLTLLPWLLIIGWRFRAFSAVPAVCLAGSVVMAFPLWHRIKTDSWSLHMLDVGQGLAMVIERHGKAILYDTGLAWPGGDSAQQLIIPWLRWHHLRPEGVILSHEHLDHAGGLTSLKAAWPAMWIRSPLAWTGHLPCFRGQRWQWHGLTFSVHWPPENTPAKGNNRSCVVKIDDGEQSVLLTGDIEAQAELAMLSHRWRQLAATLIQVPHHGSNTSSSTPLLQRVEGQVSLASMARYNAWRFPSIKVVRRYRTEGYLWLDTPQSGQITVTFSHQSRQIRRLREHYLPRWYHQWFGAPVDNG
;
A
#
# COMPACT_ATOMS: atom_id res chain seq x y z
N LEU A 1 22.79 -8.77 7.84
CA LEU A 1 21.70 -9.71 8.19
C LEU A 1 20.50 -9.61 7.25
N GLY A 2 19.90 -8.45 6.98
CA GLY A 2 18.73 -8.34 6.09
C GLY A 2 18.91 -8.93 4.68
N LEU A 3 20.02 -8.65 4.01
CA LEU A 3 20.32 -9.20 2.67
C LEU A 3 20.75 -10.68 2.67
N GLY A 4 21.29 -11.18 3.79
CA GLY A 4 21.82 -12.54 3.90
C GLY A 4 20.79 -13.55 4.43
N MET A 5 20.04 -13.16 5.46
CA MET A 5 19.09 -13.99 6.21
C MET A 5 17.62 -13.50 6.09
N GLY A 6 17.37 -12.38 5.40
CA GLY A 6 16.01 -11.89 5.16
C GLY A 6 15.39 -11.15 6.35
N GLU A 7 16.20 -10.73 7.33
CA GLU A 7 15.75 -10.04 8.54
C GLU A 7 15.48 -8.54 8.29
N ARG A 8 14.22 -8.11 8.44
CA ARG A 8 13.77 -6.74 8.09
C ARG A 8 13.48 -5.83 9.29
N LEU A 9 13.49 -6.40 10.49
CA LEU A 9 13.10 -5.69 11.72
C LEU A 9 14.13 -4.65 12.13
N SER A 10 15.42 -4.90 11.86
CA SER A 10 16.54 -4.03 12.22
C SER A 10 16.82 -2.88 11.24
N VAL A 11 16.12 -2.81 10.11
CA VAL A 11 16.33 -1.73 9.12
C VAL A 11 15.56 -0.47 9.53
N SER A 12 16.28 0.65 9.65
CA SER A 12 15.74 1.96 10.04
C SER A 12 14.68 2.46 9.06
N ARG A 13 13.80 3.36 9.53
CA ARG A 13 12.69 3.89 8.71
C ARG A 13 13.18 4.83 7.62
N GLU A 14 14.23 5.59 7.91
CA GLU A 14 14.89 6.49 6.96
C GLU A 14 15.38 5.69 5.76
N ILE A 15 16.01 4.53 6.00
CA ILE A 15 16.46 3.62 4.94
C ILE A 15 15.26 3.06 4.16
N LYS A 16 14.20 2.61 4.85
CA LYS A 16 12.98 2.09 4.18
C LYS A 16 12.32 3.15 3.30
N ASN A 17 12.23 4.39 3.76
CA ASN A 17 11.66 5.50 3.01
C ASN A 17 12.55 5.86 1.80
N LEU A 18 13.86 5.95 2.00
CA LEU A 18 14.82 6.18 0.91
C LEU A 18 14.73 5.10 -0.17
N MET A 19 14.65 3.82 0.23
CA MET A 19 14.53 2.71 -0.71
C MET A 19 13.16 2.68 -1.41
N ARG A 20 12.10 3.12 -0.74
CA ARG A 20 10.77 3.31 -1.36
C ARG A 20 10.82 4.43 -2.39
N GLU A 21 11.36 5.59 -2.04
CA GLU A 21 11.45 6.76 -2.91
C GLU A 21 12.32 6.53 -4.14
N THR A 22 13.38 5.73 -4.00
CA THR A 22 14.27 5.35 -5.10
C THR A 22 13.82 4.09 -5.83
N GLY A 23 12.70 3.45 -5.45
CA GLY A 23 12.21 2.22 -6.09
C GLY A 23 13.11 0.98 -5.91
N THR A 24 14.05 1.03 -4.96
CA THR A 24 15.04 -0.03 -4.68
C THR A 24 14.60 -0.98 -3.56
N MET A 25 13.39 -0.81 -3.00
CA MET A 25 12.88 -1.61 -1.87
C MET A 25 12.92 -3.13 -2.14
N HIS A 26 12.76 -3.55 -3.39
CA HIS A 26 12.85 -4.96 -3.80
C HIS A 26 14.23 -5.59 -3.56
N LEU A 27 15.30 -4.78 -3.46
CA LEU A 27 16.65 -5.23 -3.13
C LEU A 27 16.84 -5.46 -1.63
N MET A 28 16.02 -4.86 -0.77
CA MET A 28 16.13 -4.95 0.69
C MET A 28 15.75 -6.35 1.21
N ALA A 29 15.01 -7.13 0.42
CA ALA A 29 14.69 -8.51 0.69
C ALA A 29 15.64 -9.44 -0.06
N ILE A 30 15.76 -10.69 0.41
CA ILE A 30 16.36 -11.76 -0.40
C ILE A 30 15.56 -11.85 -1.69
N SER A 31 16.15 -11.34 -2.76
CA SER A 31 15.57 -11.38 -4.08
C SER A 31 15.78 -12.79 -4.65
N GLY A 32 14.87 -13.21 -5.54
CA GLY A 32 15.09 -14.47 -6.27
C GLY A 32 16.40 -14.47 -7.06
N LEU A 33 16.89 -13.29 -7.44
CA LEU A 33 18.19 -13.12 -8.08
C LEU A 33 19.35 -13.54 -7.16
N HIS A 34 19.29 -13.24 -5.85
CA HIS A 34 20.34 -13.63 -4.90
C HIS A 34 20.43 -15.16 -4.76
N ILE A 35 19.27 -15.83 -4.66
CA ILE A 35 19.20 -17.29 -4.56
C ILE A 35 19.66 -17.94 -5.87
N ALA A 36 19.21 -17.42 -7.01
CA ALA A 36 19.64 -17.91 -8.32
C ALA A 36 21.15 -17.71 -8.54
N LEU A 37 21.71 -16.58 -8.10
CA LEU A 37 23.15 -16.32 -8.17
C LEU A 37 23.92 -17.31 -7.30
N ALA A 38 23.50 -17.51 -6.05
CA ALA A 38 24.19 -18.43 -5.15
C ALA A 38 24.11 -19.88 -5.66
N ALA A 39 22.95 -20.29 -6.20
CA ALA A 39 22.78 -21.56 -6.90
C ALA A 39 23.70 -21.68 -8.14
N SER A 40 23.88 -20.60 -8.91
CA SER A 40 24.77 -20.58 -10.07
C SER A 40 26.26 -20.66 -9.69
N ALA A 41 26.64 -20.10 -8.54
CA ALA A 41 28.00 -20.22 -8.02
C ALA A 41 28.32 -21.67 -7.64
N VAL A 42 27.38 -22.36 -6.99
CA VAL A 42 27.52 -23.80 -6.69
C VAL A 42 27.51 -24.64 -7.96
N TRP A 43 26.68 -24.28 -8.95
CA TRP A 43 26.71 -24.91 -10.26
C TRP A 43 28.09 -24.77 -10.94
N LEU A 44 28.70 -23.58 -10.89
CA LEU A 44 30.05 -23.33 -11.43
C LEU A 44 31.12 -24.09 -10.66
N LEU A 45 31.03 -24.16 -9.33
CA LEU A 45 31.95 -24.92 -8.50
C LEU A 45 31.87 -26.42 -8.81
N ALA A 46 30.67 -26.98 -8.90
CA ALA A 46 30.46 -28.37 -9.29
C ALA A 46 31.02 -28.65 -10.70
N ARG A 47 30.86 -27.72 -11.65
CA ARG A 47 31.51 -27.78 -12.97
C ARG A 47 33.03 -27.74 -12.90
N GLY A 48 33.60 -26.89 -12.04
CA GLY A 48 35.04 -26.83 -11.80
C GLY A 48 35.59 -28.13 -11.21
N ILE A 49 34.89 -28.74 -10.26
CA ILE A 49 35.27 -30.03 -9.67
C ILE A 49 35.26 -31.14 -10.72
N GLN A 50 34.28 -31.14 -11.64
CA GLN A 50 34.20 -32.11 -12.73
C GLN A 50 35.45 -32.12 -13.64
N PHE A 51 36.20 -31.00 -13.74
CA PHE A 51 37.45 -30.95 -14.49
C PHE A 51 38.51 -31.93 -13.96
N PHE A 52 38.48 -32.23 -12.66
CA PHE A 52 39.42 -33.15 -12.00
C PHE A 52 38.90 -34.58 -11.91
N LEU A 53 37.67 -34.85 -12.34
CA LEU A 53 37.06 -36.18 -12.24
C LEU A 53 37.29 -37.01 -13.52
N PRO A 54 37.39 -38.35 -13.41
CA PRO A 54 37.42 -39.23 -14.57
C PRO A 54 36.16 -39.05 -15.44
N GLY A 55 36.32 -39.10 -16.78
CA GLY A 55 35.25 -38.77 -17.75
C GLY A 55 33.90 -39.45 -17.53
N ARG A 56 33.88 -40.65 -16.92
CA ARG A 56 32.64 -41.37 -16.55
C ARG A 56 31.75 -40.65 -15.53
N TRP A 57 32.29 -39.71 -14.74
CA TRP A 57 31.56 -38.94 -13.73
C TRP A 57 31.15 -37.53 -14.22
N ILE A 58 31.52 -37.16 -15.46
CA ILE A 58 31.21 -35.86 -16.05
C ILE A 58 29.81 -35.91 -16.67
N ILE A 59 28.78 -35.85 -15.82
CA ILE A 59 27.38 -35.75 -16.26
C ILE A 59 26.84 -34.34 -16.06
N TRP A 60 26.07 -33.83 -17.01
CA TRP A 60 25.57 -32.44 -16.99
C TRP A 60 24.53 -32.18 -15.90
N GLN A 61 23.91 -33.23 -15.36
CA GLN A 61 22.91 -33.20 -14.30
C GLN A 61 23.51 -32.87 -12.92
N VAL A 62 24.76 -33.28 -12.64
CA VAL A 62 25.39 -33.08 -11.32
C VAL A 62 25.46 -31.60 -10.93
N PRO A 63 25.99 -30.69 -11.78
CA PRO A 63 26.00 -29.27 -11.46
C PRO A 63 24.59 -28.67 -11.29
N LEU A 64 23.62 -29.14 -12.10
CA LEU A 64 22.23 -28.68 -12.02
C LEU A 64 21.61 -29.06 -10.68
N LEU A 65 21.74 -30.33 -10.28
CA LEU A 65 21.23 -30.84 -9.00
C LEU A 65 21.95 -30.18 -7.82
N ALA A 66 23.27 -29.98 -7.89
CA ALA A 66 24.03 -29.28 -6.86
C ALA A 66 23.52 -27.84 -6.64
N GLY A 67 23.31 -27.09 -7.73
CA GLY A 67 22.73 -25.75 -7.66
C GLY A 67 21.31 -25.73 -7.08
N LEU A 68 20.45 -26.68 -7.47
CA LEU A 68 19.10 -26.81 -6.92
C LEU A 68 19.07 -27.16 -5.43
N LEU A 69 19.89 -28.13 -5.01
CA LEU A 69 20.01 -28.53 -3.61
C LEU A 69 20.50 -27.37 -2.76
N PHE A 70 21.47 -26.60 -3.27
CA PHE A 70 21.92 -25.40 -2.60
C PHE A 70 20.84 -24.30 -2.56
N ALA A 71 20.09 -24.08 -3.63
CA ALA A 71 18.97 -23.13 -3.64
C ALA A 71 17.92 -23.50 -2.58
N ALA A 72 17.57 -24.78 -2.48
CA ALA A 72 16.65 -25.30 -1.47
C ALA A 72 17.21 -25.14 -0.05
N PHE A 73 18.49 -25.46 0.16
CA PHE A 73 19.19 -25.24 1.43
C PHE A 73 19.18 -23.76 1.84
N TYR A 74 19.48 -22.86 0.91
CA TYR A 74 19.51 -21.42 1.18
C TYR A 74 18.10 -20.86 1.43
N ALA A 75 17.08 -21.32 0.71
CA ALA A 75 15.69 -20.98 1.02
C ALA A 75 15.25 -21.50 2.39
N TRP A 76 15.69 -22.69 2.79
CA TRP A 76 15.44 -23.21 4.14
C TRP A 76 16.15 -22.38 5.22
N LEU A 77 17.42 -22.02 5.02
CA LEU A 77 18.20 -21.17 5.93
C LEU A 77 17.53 -19.82 6.19
N THR A 78 16.80 -19.31 5.20
CA THR A 78 16.12 -18.01 5.26
C THR A 78 14.68 -18.12 5.79
N GLY A 79 14.28 -19.29 6.30
CA GLY A 79 12.96 -19.54 6.88
C GLY A 79 11.85 -19.75 5.85
N LEU A 80 12.19 -20.17 4.63
CA LEU A 80 11.25 -20.41 3.53
C LEU A 80 10.31 -19.22 3.26
N GLN A 81 10.86 -18.00 3.36
CA GLN A 81 10.08 -16.80 3.06
C GLN A 81 9.45 -16.89 1.65
N PRO A 82 8.23 -16.37 1.43
CA PRO A 82 7.51 -16.56 0.18
C PRO A 82 8.31 -16.22 -1.11
N PRO A 83 9.14 -15.15 -1.17
CA PRO A 83 9.98 -14.89 -2.35
C PRO A 83 11.04 -15.96 -2.61
N ALA A 84 11.59 -16.55 -1.55
CA ALA A 84 12.61 -17.59 -1.65
C ALA A 84 12.01 -18.91 -2.17
N LEU A 85 10.87 -19.31 -1.60
CA LEU A 85 10.13 -20.50 -2.02
C LEU A 85 9.79 -20.44 -3.51
N ARG A 86 9.24 -19.31 -3.99
CA ARG A 86 8.90 -19.12 -5.42
C ARG A 86 10.11 -19.29 -6.33
N THR A 87 11.27 -18.81 -5.89
CA THR A 87 12.51 -18.92 -6.66
C THR A 87 12.96 -20.38 -6.77
N VAL A 88 12.95 -21.11 -5.66
CA VAL A 88 13.28 -22.55 -5.66
C VAL A 88 12.30 -23.32 -6.55
N MET A 89 11.01 -23.05 -6.44
CA MET A 89 10.00 -23.66 -7.30
C MET A 89 10.23 -23.38 -8.79
N ALA A 90 10.51 -22.13 -9.14
CA ALA A 90 10.84 -21.75 -10.52
C ALA A 90 12.11 -22.46 -11.02
N LEU A 91 13.16 -22.58 -10.18
CA LEU A 91 14.37 -23.32 -10.52
C LEU A 91 14.11 -24.83 -10.71
N VAL A 92 13.28 -25.44 -9.87
CA VAL A 92 12.87 -26.85 -9.98
C VAL A 92 12.10 -27.07 -11.30
N VAL A 93 11.14 -26.20 -11.62
CA VAL A 93 10.40 -26.26 -12.89
C VAL A 93 11.36 -26.11 -14.07
N LEU A 94 12.23 -25.11 -14.06
CA LEU A 94 13.22 -24.90 -15.12
C LEU A 94 14.13 -26.12 -15.32
N ALA A 95 14.57 -26.75 -14.24
CA ALA A 95 15.39 -27.95 -14.29
C ALA A 95 14.62 -29.15 -14.85
N ALA A 96 13.37 -29.36 -14.40
CA ALA A 96 12.51 -30.43 -14.90
C ALA A 96 12.21 -30.27 -16.40
N LEU A 97 11.89 -29.04 -16.84
CA LEU A 97 11.67 -28.73 -18.25
C LEU A 97 12.95 -28.95 -19.06
N LYS A 98 14.12 -28.57 -18.54
CA LYS A 98 15.40 -28.84 -19.20
C LYS A 98 15.70 -30.32 -19.31
N MET A 99 15.40 -31.11 -18.26
CA MET A 99 15.56 -32.57 -18.25
C MET A 99 14.59 -33.29 -19.19
N SER A 100 13.43 -32.69 -19.48
CA SER A 100 12.49 -33.25 -20.46
C SER A 100 13.02 -33.31 -21.89
N GLY A 101 14.12 -32.59 -22.20
CA GLY A 101 14.71 -32.54 -23.53
C GLY A 101 13.85 -31.85 -24.60
N ARG A 102 12.70 -31.27 -24.23
CA ARG A 102 11.77 -30.58 -25.13
C ARG A 102 12.14 -29.10 -25.28
N GLN A 103 11.79 -28.52 -26.42
CA GLN A 103 11.90 -27.08 -26.62
C GLN A 103 10.65 -26.39 -26.07
N TRP A 104 10.85 -25.54 -25.06
CA TRP A 104 9.78 -24.76 -24.44
C TRP A 104 9.97 -23.29 -24.77
N SER A 105 8.90 -22.62 -25.19
CA SER A 105 8.91 -21.16 -25.34
C SER A 105 9.01 -20.47 -23.96
N PRO A 106 9.59 -19.25 -23.88
CA PRO A 106 9.66 -18.50 -22.62
C PRO A 106 8.29 -18.30 -21.96
N TRP A 107 7.22 -18.13 -22.75
CA TRP A 107 5.85 -18.01 -22.25
C TRP A 107 5.32 -19.31 -21.63
N GLN A 108 5.61 -20.46 -22.24
CA GLN A 108 5.25 -21.75 -21.65
C GLN A 108 5.99 -22.01 -20.34
N VAL A 109 7.28 -21.67 -20.28
CA VAL A 109 8.07 -21.75 -19.04
C VAL A 109 7.49 -20.83 -17.95
N TRP A 110 7.13 -19.59 -18.32
CA TRP A 110 6.52 -18.66 -17.39
C TRP A 110 5.17 -19.18 -16.86
N LEU A 111 4.31 -19.69 -17.75
CA LEU A 111 3.02 -20.27 -17.38
C LEU A 111 3.18 -21.48 -16.44
N THR A 112 4.11 -22.39 -16.72
CA THR A 112 4.35 -23.56 -15.86
C THR A 112 4.92 -23.17 -14.50
N CYS A 113 5.80 -22.18 -14.44
CA CYS A 113 6.31 -21.63 -13.18
C CYS A 113 5.19 -21.01 -12.33
N VAL A 114 4.33 -20.18 -12.93
CA VAL A 114 3.19 -19.56 -12.22
C VAL A 114 2.19 -20.64 -11.77
N ALA A 115 1.88 -21.60 -12.63
CA ALA A 115 0.99 -22.71 -12.30
C ALA A 115 1.54 -23.57 -11.16
N ALA A 116 2.84 -23.89 -11.16
CA ALA A 116 3.48 -24.60 -10.07
C ALA A 116 3.40 -23.82 -8.75
N ILE A 117 3.73 -22.52 -8.76
CA ILE A 117 3.64 -21.67 -7.57
C ILE A 117 2.23 -21.69 -6.97
N LEU A 118 1.20 -21.51 -7.81
CA LEU A 118 -0.20 -21.53 -7.37
C LEU A 118 -0.69 -22.91 -6.95
N PHE A 119 -0.11 -23.98 -7.47
CA PHE A 119 -0.45 -25.34 -7.07
C PHE A 119 0.00 -25.64 -5.64
N PHE A 120 1.21 -25.23 -5.25
CA PHE A 120 1.71 -25.46 -3.89
C PHE A 120 1.26 -24.39 -2.89
N ASP A 121 1.07 -23.14 -3.32
CA ASP A 121 0.54 -22.05 -2.51
C ASP A 121 -0.60 -21.32 -3.26
N PRO A 122 -1.84 -21.83 -3.19
CA PRO A 122 -2.97 -21.22 -3.88
C PRO A 122 -3.30 -19.82 -3.35
N LEU A 123 -2.95 -19.52 -2.10
CA LEU A 123 -3.15 -18.21 -1.50
C LEU A 123 -2.16 -17.17 -2.04
N ALA A 124 -1.08 -17.59 -2.71
CA ALA A 124 -0.11 -16.70 -3.32
C ALA A 124 -0.74 -15.75 -4.36
N VAL A 125 -1.88 -16.11 -4.98
CA VAL A 125 -2.64 -15.25 -5.89
C VAL A 125 -3.06 -13.92 -5.26
N LEU A 126 -3.25 -13.90 -3.93
CA LEU A 126 -3.63 -12.71 -3.17
C LEU A 126 -2.43 -11.82 -2.84
N SER A 127 -1.20 -12.31 -3.08
CA SER A 127 0.02 -11.60 -2.75
C SER A 127 0.43 -10.62 -3.86
N GLN A 128 0.51 -9.34 -3.51
CA GLN A 128 1.07 -8.30 -4.39
C GLN A 128 2.48 -8.66 -4.86
N SER A 129 3.27 -9.31 -4.01
CA SER A 129 4.64 -9.74 -4.36
C SER A 129 4.67 -10.80 -5.46
N LEU A 130 3.69 -11.71 -5.51
CA LEU A 130 3.60 -12.68 -6.61
C LEU A 130 3.27 -11.95 -7.90
N ALA A 131 2.23 -11.11 -7.87
CA ALA A 131 1.80 -10.33 -9.03
C ALA A 131 2.96 -9.52 -9.63
N LEU A 132 3.71 -8.78 -8.79
CA LEU A 132 4.86 -8.00 -9.22
C LEU A 132 5.96 -8.85 -9.85
N SER A 133 6.31 -10.00 -9.24
CA SER A 133 7.34 -10.89 -9.76
C SER A 133 6.95 -11.56 -11.09
N ALA A 134 5.73 -12.11 -11.17
CA ALA A 134 5.24 -12.79 -12.36
C ALA A 134 5.07 -11.81 -13.53
N PHE A 135 4.51 -10.63 -13.25
CA PHE A 135 4.34 -9.57 -14.24
C PHE A 135 5.68 -8.99 -14.70
N ALA A 136 6.67 -8.86 -13.80
CA ALA A 136 8.03 -8.46 -14.19
C ALA A 136 8.69 -9.43 -15.17
N VAL A 137 8.59 -10.75 -14.93
CA VAL A 137 9.12 -11.75 -15.86
C VAL A 137 8.37 -11.71 -17.20
N ALA A 138 7.04 -11.60 -17.18
CA ALA A 138 6.24 -11.46 -18.40
C ALA A 138 6.59 -10.19 -19.19
N ALA A 139 6.78 -9.06 -18.51
CA ALA A 139 7.21 -7.80 -19.11
C ALA A 139 8.59 -7.93 -19.76
N LEU A 140 9.55 -8.61 -19.12
CA LEU A 140 10.86 -8.87 -19.72
C LEU A 140 10.76 -9.75 -20.97
N ILE A 141 9.98 -10.84 -20.92
CA ILE A 141 9.78 -11.73 -22.08
C ILE A 141 9.17 -10.92 -23.24
N PHE A 142 8.14 -10.11 -22.96
CA PHE A 142 7.51 -9.25 -23.95
C PHE A 142 8.49 -8.23 -24.53
N TRP A 143 9.19 -7.48 -23.68
CA TRP A 143 10.14 -6.42 -24.07
C TRP A 143 11.20 -6.94 -25.05
N TYR A 144 11.87 -8.04 -24.70
CA TYR A 144 12.94 -8.60 -25.52
C TYR A 144 12.47 -9.31 -26.79
N GLN A 145 11.23 -9.83 -26.82
CA GLN A 145 10.66 -10.43 -28.04
C GLN A 145 10.14 -9.39 -29.03
N TRP A 146 9.56 -8.30 -28.54
CA TRP A 146 8.90 -7.29 -29.36
C TRP A 146 9.85 -6.17 -29.80
N LEU A 147 10.85 -5.85 -28.97
CA LEU A 147 11.91 -4.89 -29.25
C LEU A 147 13.27 -5.56 -29.01
N PRO A 148 13.74 -6.44 -29.90
CA PRO A 148 15.07 -7.02 -29.76
C PRO A 148 16.15 -5.94 -29.94
N LEU A 149 17.15 -5.93 -29.04
CA LEU A 149 18.30 -5.06 -29.18
C LEU A 149 19.08 -5.38 -30.48
N PRO A 150 19.36 -4.39 -31.34
CA PRO A 150 20.17 -4.62 -32.53
C PRO A 150 21.56 -5.15 -32.19
N HIS A 151 22.05 -6.12 -32.97
CA HIS A 151 23.40 -6.65 -32.80
C HIS A 151 24.46 -5.66 -33.33
N TRP A 152 24.90 -4.72 -32.49
CA TRP A 152 26.00 -3.82 -32.83
C TRP A 152 27.36 -4.49 -32.59
N GLN A 153 28.14 -4.65 -33.65
CA GLN A 153 29.49 -5.24 -33.58
C GLN A 153 30.55 -4.24 -33.05
N ARG A 154 30.38 -2.93 -33.27
CA ARG A 154 31.23 -1.87 -32.71
C ARG A 154 30.68 -1.42 -31.36
N GLY A 155 31.43 -1.68 -30.27
CA GLY A 155 31.06 -1.25 -28.92
C GLY A 155 30.94 -2.36 -27.86
N ARG A 156 31.77 -3.41 -27.93
CA ARG A 156 31.75 -4.53 -26.96
C ARG A 156 31.83 -4.06 -25.49
N CYS A 157 32.59 -3.00 -25.20
CA CYS A 157 32.72 -2.45 -23.85
C CYS A 157 31.46 -1.71 -23.36
N LEU A 158 30.71 -1.05 -24.25
CA LEU A 158 29.48 -0.31 -23.89
C LEU A 158 28.24 -1.20 -23.90
N ARG A 159 28.28 -2.34 -24.58
CA ARG A 159 27.18 -3.30 -24.68
C ARG A 159 26.55 -3.69 -23.32
N PRO A 160 27.30 -4.01 -22.25
CA PRO A 160 26.69 -4.33 -20.96
C PRO A 160 25.91 -3.15 -20.37
N LEU A 161 26.47 -1.93 -20.45
CA LEU A 161 25.80 -0.71 -19.96
C LEU A 161 24.52 -0.43 -20.74
N VAL A 162 24.56 -0.54 -22.07
CA VAL A 162 23.38 -0.37 -22.94
C VAL A 162 22.33 -1.42 -22.64
N THR A 163 22.73 -2.69 -22.44
CA THR A 163 21.81 -3.78 -22.10
C THR A 163 21.15 -3.56 -20.74
N LEU A 164 21.90 -3.11 -19.74
CA LEU A 164 21.36 -2.77 -18.43
C LEU A 164 20.39 -1.59 -18.51
N LEU A 165 20.76 -0.50 -19.18
CA LEU A 165 19.88 0.64 -19.39
C LEU A 165 18.59 0.22 -20.11
N TYR A 166 18.73 -0.61 -21.15
CA TYR A 166 17.61 -1.14 -21.92
C TYR A 166 16.66 -1.98 -21.08
N LEU A 167 17.21 -2.83 -20.20
CA LEU A 167 16.43 -3.59 -19.22
C LEU A 167 15.70 -2.64 -18.27
N GLN A 168 16.38 -1.64 -17.69
CA GLN A 168 15.77 -0.73 -16.73
C GLN A 168 14.67 0.14 -17.34
N VAL A 169 14.85 0.62 -18.58
CA VAL A 169 13.81 1.37 -19.31
C VAL A 169 12.60 0.49 -19.59
N GLY A 170 12.81 -0.73 -20.10
CA GLY A 170 11.71 -1.67 -20.33
C GLY A 170 10.93 -1.98 -19.05
N MET A 171 11.64 -2.23 -17.95
CA MET A 171 11.03 -2.48 -16.66
C MET A 171 10.29 -1.29 -16.08
N LEU A 172 10.86 -0.08 -16.18
CA LEU A 172 10.19 1.15 -15.77
C LEU A 172 8.86 1.30 -16.51
N LEU A 173 8.87 1.21 -17.84
CA LEU A 173 7.69 1.44 -18.68
C LEU A 173 6.62 0.35 -18.55
N LEU A 174 7.02 -0.92 -18.58
CA LEU A 174 6.07 -2.03 -18.64
C LEU A 174 5.48 -2.38 -17.27
N LEU A 175 6.17 -2.06 -16.16
CA LEU A 175 5.62 -2.26 -14.81
C LEU A 175 4.67 -1.15 -14.36
N LEU A 176 4.61 0.01 -15.04
CA LEU A 176 3.75 1.14 -14.67
C LEU A 176 2.31 0.76 -14.29
N PRO A 177 1.55 -0.02 -15.07
CA PRO A 177 0.16 -0.29 -14.73
C PRO A 177 0.01 -1.03 -13.40
N LEU A 178 0.90 -1.98 -13.13
CA LEU A 178 0.86 -2.73 -11.88
C LEU A 178 1.39 -1.90 -10.70
N GLN A 179 2.42 -1.08 -10.91
CA GLN A 179 2.96 -0.19 -9.87
C GLN A 179 1.95 0.87 -9.45
N VAL A 180 1.32 1.55 -10.41
CA VAL A 180 0.31 2.58 -10.12
C VAL A 180 -0.93 1.96 -9.47
N LEU A 181 -1.38 0.79 -9.92
CA LEU A 181 -2.53 0.11 -9.34
C LEU A 181 -2.31 -0.31 -7.87
N ILE A 182 -1.09 -0.72 -7.51
CA ILE A 182 -0.78 -1.25 -6.16
C ILE A 182 -0.29 -0.15 -5.21
N PHE A 183 0.56 0.75 -5.71
CA PHE A 183 1.28 1.73 -4.90
C PHE A 183 0.81 3.17 -5.10
N HIS A 184 -0.12 3.42 -6.03
CA HIS A 184 -0.66 4.76 -6.32
C HIS A 184 0.42 5.77 -6.77
N GLY A 185 1.52 5.27 -7.32
CA GLY A 185 2.65 6.07 -7.75
C GLY A 185 3.79 5.23 -8.32
N PHE A 186 4.80 5.90 -8.85
CA PHE A 186 6.02 5.29 -9.38
C PHE A 186 7.24 6.18 -9.08
N SER A 187 8.44 5.60 -9.14
CA SER A 187 9.68 6.35 -8.92
C SER A 187 10.44 6.53 -10.23
N LEU A 188 10.64 7.77 -10.68
CA LEU A 188 11.53 8.07 -11.81
C LEU A 188 13.00 7.84 -11.45
N SER A 189 13.36 8.12 -10.19
CA SER A 189 14.72 7.88 -9.68
C SER A 189 15.08 6.39 -9.69
N SER A 190 14.11 5.47 -9.83
CA SER A 190 14.39 4.04 -9.92
C SER A 190 15.23 3.65 -11.12
N LEU A 191 15.15 4.38 -12.23
CA LEU A 191 15.96 4.11 -13.42
C LEU A 191 17.46 4.25 -13.09
N VAL A 192 17.83 5.38 -12.50
CA VAL A 192 19.21 5.69 -12.12
C VAL A 192 19.61 4.83 -10.92
N ALA A 193 18.76 4.72 -9.91
CA ALA A 193 19.03 3.94 -8.71
C ALA A 193 19.30 2.47 -9.05
N ASN A 194 18.44 1.82 -9.83
CA ASN A 194 18.60 0.40 -10.18
C ASN A 194 19.76 0.14 -11.14
N LEU A 195 20.17 1.13 -11.95
CA LEU A 195 21.34 1.01 -12.82
C LEU A 195 22.63 0.76 -12.01
N PHE A 196 22.74 1.35 -10.82
CA PHE A 196 23.89 1.17 -9.92
C PHE A 196 23.62 0.14 -8.81
N ALA A 197 22.42 0.18 -8.20
CA ALA A 197 22.06 -0.65 -7.06
C ALA A 197 22.00 -2.13 -7.44
N VAL A 198 21.38 -2.49 -8.57
CA VAL A 198 21.23 -3.89 -8.95
C VAL A 198 22.60 -4.55 -9.18
N PRO A 199 23.52 -3.99 -10.00
CA PRO A 199 24.84 -4.60 -10.17
C PRO A 199 25.68 -4.63 -8.89
N LEU A 200 25.69 -3.54 -8.12
CA LEU A 200 26.47 -3.44 -6.89
C LEU A 200 26.00 -4.47 -5.85
N VAL A 201 24.70 -4.54 -5.59
CA VAL A 201 24.14 -5.50 -4.64
C VAL A 201 24.33 -6.93 -5.13
N THR A 202 24.04 -7.21 -6.41
CA THR A 202 24.08 -8.57 -6.96
C THR A 202 25.50 -9.11 -7.07
N PHE A 203 26.45 -8.34 -7.59
CA PHE A 203 27.78 -8.86 -7.92
C PHE A 203 28.86 -8.53 -6.88
N ILE A 204 28.60 -7.61 -5.94
CA ILE A 204 29.57 -7.22 -4.91
C ILE A 204 29.01 -7.52 -3.52
N SER A 205 27.92 -6.85 -3.11
CA SER A 205 27.46 -6.93 -1.72
C SER A 205 26.99 -8.33 -1.33
N VAL A 206 26.15 -8.98 -2.14
CA VAL A 206 25.64 -10.32 -1.82
C VAL A 206 26.73 -11.39 -1.82
N PRO A 207 27.63 -11.47 -2.82
CA PRO A 207 28.76 -12.39 -2.77
C PRO A 207 29.67 -12.17 -1.55
N LEU A 208 29.96 -10.92 -1.17
CA LEU A 208 30.73 -10.62 0.04
C LEU A 208 30.01 -11.08 1.30
N ILE A 209 28.69 -10.89 1.40
CA ILE A 209 27.88 -11.35 2.53
C ILE A 209 27.88 -12.87 2.61
N LEU A 210 27.66 -13.57 1.50
CA LEU A 210 27.67 -15.04 1.45
C LEU A 210 29.07 -15.59 1.79
N LEU A 211 30.12 -14.93 1.33
CA LEU A 211 31.50 -15.27 1.67
C LEU A 211 31.77 -15.05 3.17
N GLY A 212 31.35 -13.91 3.74
CA GLY A 212 31.47 -13.64 5.18
C GLY A 212 30.75 -14.69 6.02
N MET A 213 29.54 -15.07 5.63
CA MET A 213 28.78 -16.15 6.27
C MET A 213 29.49 -17.51 6.17
N PHE A 214 30.12 -17.81 5.04
CA PHE A 214 30.88 -19.04 4.85
C PHE A 214 32.17 -19.03 5.69
N LEU A 215 32.90 -17.92 5.72
CA LEU A 215 34.14 -17.77 6.48
C LEU A 215 33.91 -17.87 7.99
N HIS A 216 32.74 -17.47 8.47
CA HIS A 216 32.33 -17.63 9.87
C HIS A 216 32.36 -19.09 10.36
N LEU A 217 32.29 -20.07 9.44
CA LEU A 217 32.39 -21.50 9.76
C LEU A 217 33.85 -21.95 10.02
N PHE A 218 34.83 -21.09 9.77
CA PHE A 218 36.26 -21.38 9.90
C PHE A 218 36.92 -20.41 10.89
N PRO A 219 38.03 -20.80 11.57
CA PRO A 219 38.73 -19.94 12.52
C PRO A 219 39.62 -18.89 11.81
N VAL A 220 39.07 -18.09 10.90
CA VAL A 220 39.77 -17.09 10.07
C VAL A 220 39.23 -15.68 10.31
N ALA A 221 39.19 -15.26 11.58
CA ALA A 221 38.54 -14.02 12.02
C ALA A 221 39.04 -12.74 11.34
N THR A 222 40.33 -12.67 10.97
CA THR A 222 40.90 -11.51 10.27
C THR A 222 40.33 -11.39 8.86
N LEU A 223 40.27 -12.49 8.11
CA LEU A 223 39.71 -12.51 6.75
C LEU A 223 38.19 -12.26 6.78
N GLU A 224 37.50 -12.86 7.74
CA GLU A 224 36.07 -12.64 7.97
C GLU A 224 35.77 -11.15 8.19
N SER A 225 36.53 -10.49 9.06
CA SER A 225 36.38 -9.05 9.37
C SER A 225 36.63 -8.16 8.15
N ILE A 226 37.63 -8.49 7.32
CA ILE A 226 37.91 -7.77 6.07
C ILE A 226 36.74 -7.89 5.10
N VAL A 227 36.17 -9.10 4.96
CA VAL A 227 35.03 -9.35 4.06
C VAL A 227 33.78 -8.61 4.55
N TRP A 228 33.50 -8.63 5.86
CA TRP A 228 32.39 -7.86 6.43
C TRP A 228 32.57 -6.35 6.25
N LEU A 229 33.79 -5.83 6.44
CA LEU A 229 34.10 -4.43 6.21
C LEU A 229 33.90 -4.05 4.73
N ALA A 230 34.33 -4.91 3.80
CA ALA A 230 34.10 -4.69 2.37
C ALA A 230 32.60 -4.69 2.02
N ALA A 231 31.82 -5.61 2.60
CA ALA A 231 30.37 -5.65 2.44
C ALA A 231 29.72 -4.35 2.96
N ASP A 232 30.10 -3.90 4.16
CA ASP A 232 29.61 -2.66 4.77
C ASP A 232 29.95 -1.43 3.90
N LYS A 233 31.21 -1.29 3.46
CA LYS A 233 31.62 -0.20 2.58
C LYS A 233 30.88 -0.21 1.25
N SER A 234 30.60 -1.38 0.69
CA SER A 234 29.82 -1.49 -0.55
C SER A 234 28.39 -0.95 -0.38
N LEU A 235 27.73 -1.29 0.72
CA LEU A 235 26.38 -0.82 1.03
C LEU A 235 26.38 0.66 1.45
N ALA A 236 27.38 1.12 2.19
CA ALA A 236 27.55 2.52 2.54
C ALA A 236 27.71 3.39 1.29
N GLY A 237 28.51 2.94 0.31
CA GLY A 237 28.64 3.60 -0.99
C GLY A 237 27.32 3.65 -1.76
N LEU A 238 26.54 2.56 -1.73
CA LEU A 238 25.20 2.53 -2.31
C LEU A 238 24.27 3.57 -1.65
N PHE A 239 24.16 3.55 -0.33
CA PHE A 239 23.24 4.46 0.38
C PHE A 239 23.67 5.92 0.23
N TRP A 240 24.97 6.20 0.22
CA TRP A 240 25.49 7.54 -0.09
C TRP A 240 25.05 8.02 -1.48
N LEU A 241 25.05 7.14 -2.49
CA LEU A 241 24.57 7.46 -3.83
C LEU A 241 23.06 7.71 -3.82
N LEU A 242 22.29 6.81 -3.18
CA LEU A 242 20.82 6.91 -3.13
C LEU A 242 20.37 8.19 -2.42
N MET A 243 21.03 8.59 -1.33
CA MET A 243 20.74 9.84 -0.59
C MET A 243 20.98 11.11 -1.42
N ARG A 244 21.80 11.05 -2.47
CA ARG A 244 22.08 12.17 -3.37
C ARG A 244 21.13 12.24 -4.57
N LEU A 245 20.34 11.19 -4.82
CA LEU A 245 19.34 11.22 -5.87
C LEU A 245 18.19 12.15 -5.45
N PRO A 246 17.63 12.93 -6.40
CA PRO A 246 16.45 13.74 -6.12
C PRO A 246 15.25 12.85 -5.76
N ASN A 247 14.32 13.42 -5.01
CA ASN A 247 13.04 12.80 -4.69
C ASN A 247 12.33 12.43 -6.00
N GLY A 248 12.29 11.13 -6.30
CA GLY A 248 11.80 10.61 -7.58
C GLY A 248 10.38 10.07 -7.55
N TRP A 249 9.78 9.98 -6.36
CA TRP A 249 8.44 9.45 -6.19
C TRP A 249 7.41 10.42 -6.76
N GLN A 250 6.62 9.94 -7.71
CA GLN A 250 5.49 10.67 -8.26
C GLN A 250 4.21 9.96 -7.86
N ASP A 251 3.37 10.66 -7.08
CA ASP A 251 2.02 10.21 -6.81
C ASP A 251 1.16 10.36 -8.05
N VAL A 252 0.32 9.36 -8.31
CA VAL A 252 -0.53 9.28 -9.47
C VAL A 252 -1.95 9.08 -8.99
N ASP A 253 -2.87 9.94 -9.44
CA ASP A 253 -4.29 9.80 -9.13
C ASP A 253 -4.97 8.78 -10.06
N GLU A 254 -6.15 8.29 -9.65
CA GLU A 254 -6.85 7.18 -10.31
C GLU A 254 -7.17 7.43 -11.79
N ARG A 255 -7.26 8.69 -12.22
CA ARG A 255 -7.61 9.05 -13.61
C ARG A 255 -6.50 8.71 -14.60
N TRP A 256 -5.28 8.52 -14.13
CA TRP A 256 -4.14 8.13 -14.96
C TRP A 256 -4.05 6.62 -15.20
N GLN A 257 -4.84 5.79 -14.50
CA GLN A 257 -4.74 4.34 -14.58
C GLN A 257 -4.77 3.83 -16.03
N CYS A 258 -5.70 4.31 -16.86
CA CYS A 258 -5.79 3.86 -18.25
C CYS A 258 -4.56 4.26 -19.07
N LEU A 259 -3.97 5.42 -18.80
CA LEU A 259 -2.77 5.91 -19.50
C LEU A 259 -1.52 5.10 -19.18
N THR A 260 -1.47 4.42 -18.03
CA THR A 260 -0.34 3.53 -17.70
C THR A 260 -0.22 2.33 -18.64
N LEU A 261 -1.26 2.00 -19.40
CA LEU A 261 -1.23 0.96 -20.43
C LEU A 261 -0.63 1.44 -21.75
N LEU A 262 -0.44 2.75 -21.94
CA LEU A 262 0.09 3.31 -23.19
C LEU A 262 1.44 2.72 -23.60
N PRO A 263 2.44 2.49 -22.73
CA PRO A 263 3.71 1.91 -23.16
C PRO A 263 3.53 0.54 -23.83
N TRP A 264 2.65 -0.32 -23.31
CA TRP A 264 2.32 -1.60 -23.92
C TRP A 264 1.67 -1.42 -25.30
N LEU A 265 0.66 -0.56 -25.38
CA LEU A 265 -0.06 -0.29 -26.63
C LEU A 265 0.81 0.39 -27.68
N LEU A 266 1.75 1.25 -27.28
CA LEU A 266 2.72 1.90 -28.15
C LEU A 266 3.64 0.88 -28.82
N ILE A 267 4.13 -0.09 -28.07
CA ILE A 267 4.99 -1.16 -28.60
C ILE A 267 4.20 -2.04 -29.58
N ILE A 268 2.96 -2.40 -29.20
CA ILE A 268 2.07 -3.22 -30.04
C ILE A 268 1.73 -2.48 -31.34
N GLY A 269 1.31 -1.22 -31.24
CA GLY A 269 0.95 -0.39 -32.37
C GLY A 269 2.12 -0.13 -33.31
N TRP A 270 3.32 0.06 -32.79
CA TRP A 270 4.53 0.21 -33.59
C TRP A 270 4.86 -1.09 -34.35
N ARG A 271 4.81 -2.23 -33.66
CA ARG A 271 5.17 -3.54 -34.23
C ARG A 271 4.23 -4.01 -35.35
N PHE A 272 2.96 -3.65 -35.26
CA PHE A 272 1.94 -3.93 -36.28
C PHE A 272 1.71 -2.76 -37.26
N ARG A 273 2.53 -1.69 -37.19
CA ARG A 273 2.36 -0.47 -38.00
C ARG A 273 0.96 0.16 -37.89
N ALA A 274 0.28 -0.04 -36.76
CA ALA A 274 -1.07 0.47 -36.52
C ALA A 274 -1.12 2.01 -36.58
N PHE A 275 -0.05 2.70 -36.14
CA PHE A 275 0.04 4.16 -36.22
C PHE A 275 0.03 4.69 -37.65
N SER A 276 0.44 3.88 -38.63
CA SER A 276 0.41 4.25 -40.05
C SER A 276 -0.83 3.69 -40.75
N ALA A 277 -1.28 2.49 -40.38
CA ALA A 277 -2.43 1.84 -41.00
C ALA A 277 -3.78 2.41 -40.53
N VAL A 278 -3.91 2.74 -39.24
CA VAL A 278 -5.15 3.19 -38.60
C VAL A 278 -4.91 4.34 -37.60
N PRO A 279 -4.30 5.47 -38.03
CA PRO A 279 -3.92 6.57 -37.15
C PRO A 279 -5.11 7.17 -36.38
N ALA A 280 -6.30 7.24 -37.02
CA ALA A 280 -7.51 7.74 -36.38
C ALA A 280 -7.95 6.88 -35.19
N VAL A 281 -7.81 5.55 -35.28
CA VAL A 281 -8.13 4.62 -34.19
C VAL A 281 -7.14 4.77 -33.05
N CYS A 282 -5.83 4.88 -33.36
CA CYS A 282 -4.81 5.12 -32.35
C CYS A 282 -5.04 6.45 -31.61
N LEU A 283 -5.33 7.52 -32.34
CA LEU A 283 -5.64 8.83 -31.76
C LEU A 283 -6.90 8.77 -30.90
N ALA A 284 -8.00 8.24 -31.42
CA ALA A 284 -9.25 8.09 -30.68
C ALA A 284 -9.05 7.25 -29.40
N GLY A 285 -8.31 6.14 -29.49
CA GLY A 285 -7.96 5.32 -28.34
C GLY A 285 -7.17 6.08 -27.28
N SER A 286 -6.16 6.85 -27.67
CA SER A 286 -5.40 7.71 -26.74
C SER A 286 -6.26 8.80 -26.11
N VAL A 287 -7.17 9.43 -26.87
CA VAL A 287 -8.12 10.43 -26.34
C VAL A 287 -9.08 9.79 -25.33
N VAL A 288 -9.62 8.60 -25.63
CA VAL A 288 -10.50 7.86 -24.72
C VAL A 288 -9.77 7.47 -23.43
N MET A 289 -8.52 7.01 -23.53
CA MET A 289 -7.71 6.71 -22.33
C MET A 289 -7.39 7.94 -21.50
N ALA A 290 -7.23 9.11 -22.14
CA ALA A 290 -7.00 10.38 -21.47
C ALA A 290 -8.29 11.04 -20.95
N PHE A 291 -9.46 10.59 -21.41
CA PHE A 291 -10.78 11.16 -21.06
C PHE A 291 -10.98 11.42 -19.56
N PRO A 292 -10.61 10.50 -18.65
CA PRO A 292 -10.77 10.71 -17.21
C PRO A 292 -10.01 11.94 -16.67
N LEU A 293 -8.93 12.40 -17.32
CA LEU A 293 -8.14 13.54 -16.85
C LEU A 293 -8.88 14.88 -16.96
N TRP A 294 -9.76 15.02 -17.94
CA TRP A 294 -10.46 16.26 -18.26
C TRP A 294 -11.96 16.18 -17.99
N HIS A 295 -12.52 14.97 -17.90
CA HIS A 295 -13.90 14.77 -17.49
C HIS A 295 -14.06 15.04 -15.99
N ARG A 296 -14.61 16.21 -15.64
CA ARG A 296 -15.07 16.48 -14.28
C ARG A 296 -16.53 16.10 -14.18
N ILE A 297 -16.84 15.04 -13.42
CA ILE A 297 -18.21 14.75 -13.01
C ILE A 297 -18.65 15.91 -12.10
N LYS A 298 -19.45 16.83 -12.65
CA LYS A 298 -20.15 17.83 -11.85
C LYS A 298 -21.45 17.21 -11.37
N THR A 299 -21.40 16.49 -10.27
CA THR A 299 -22.60 16.14 -9.52
C THR A 299 -22.70 17.08 -8.33
N ASP A 300 -23.90 17.60 -8.06
CA ASP A 300 -24.18 18.40 -6.85
C ASP A 300 -24.12 17.56 -5.56
N SER A 301 -23.83 16.27 -5.70
CA SER A 301 -23.63 15.32 -4.61
C SER A 301 -22.43 15.67 -3.74
N TRP A 302 -22.49 15.24 -2.49
CA TRP A 302 -21.35 15.20 -1.59
C TRP A 302 -21.21 13.79 -1.01
N SER A 303 -20.01 13.44 -0.54
CA SER A 303 -19.75 12.12 0.00
C SER A 303 -19.12 12.21 1.39
N LEU A 304 -19.45 11.23 2.23
CA LEU A 304 -18.80 10.97 3.50
C LEU A 304 -18.07 9.63 3.40
N HIS A 305 -16.76 9.64 3.64
CA HIS A 305 -15.93 8.44 3.63
C HIS A 305 -15.43 8.17 5.03
N MET A 306 -15.81 7.05 5.63
CA MET A 306 -15.18 6.51 6.83
C MET A 306 -14.05 5.60 6.39
N LEU A 307 -12.81 6.05 6.59
CA LEU A 307 -11.61 5.32 6.19
C LEU A 307 -11.33 4.17 7.17
N ASP A 308 -10.89 3.03 6.65
CA ASP A 308 -10.42 1.90 7.46
C ASP A 308 -8.99 2.17 7.95
N VAL A 309 -8.84 3.03 8.95
CA VAL A 309 -7.55 3.38 9.59
C VAL A 309 -7.12 2.37 10.67
N GLY A 310 -7.84 1.26 10.82
CA GLY A 310 -7.67 0.37 11.96
C GLY A 310 -8.22 1.00 13.23
N GLN A 311 -7.40 1.06 14.30
CA GLN A 311 -7.82 1.70 15.54
C GLN A 311 -7.82 3.22 15.35
N GLY A 312 -8.90 3.87 15.79
CA GLY A 312 -9.08 5.31 15.69
C GLY A 312 -10.14 5.72 14.68
N LEU A 313 -10.17 7.03 14.40
CA LEU A 313 -11.18 7.64 13.54
C LEU A 313 -10.52 8.53 12.49
N ALA A 314 -10.93 8.37 11.24
CA ALA A 314 -10.68 9.32 10.18
C ALA A 314 -11.86 9.29 9.20
N MET A 315 -12.55 10.43 9.08
CA MET A 315 -13.60 10.61 8.08
C MET A 315 -13.24 11.73 7.13
N VAL A 316 -13.60 11.56 5.87
CA VAL A 316 -13.42 12.58 4.82
C VAL A 316 -14.80 13.01 4.34
N ILE A 317 -15.07 14.31 4.43
CA ILE A 317 -16.22 14.96 3.82
C ILE A 317 -15.75 15.50 2.48
N GLU A 318 -16.24 14.93 1.39
CA GLU A 318 -15.86 15.27 0.02
C GLU A 318 -16.97 16.07 -0.68
N ARG A 319 -16.60 17.18 -1.32
CA ARG A 319 -17.45 17.87 -2.30
C ARG A 319 -16.60 18.66 -3.30
N HIS A 320 -16.95 18.62 -4.58
CA HIS A 320 -16.28 19.37 -5.66
C HIS A 320 -14.74 19.17 -5.74
N GLY A 321 -14.26 17.96 -5.43
CA GLY A 321 -12.82 17.66 -5.41
C GLY A 321 -12.06 18.29 -4.22
N LYS A 322 -12.77 18.85 -3.25
CA LYS A 322 -12.25 19.36 -1.98
C LYS A 322 -12.66 18.44 -0.84
N ALA A 323 -11.87 18.47 0.22
CA ALA A 323 -12.09 17.62 1.40
C ALA A 323 -11.97 18.41 2.71
N ILE A 324 -12.84 18.10 3.66
CA ILE A 324 -12.63 18.36 5.10
C ILE A 324 -12.45 17.02 5.78
N LEU A 325 -11.45 16.90 6.66
CA LEU A 325 -11.27 15.71 7.49
C LEU A 325 -11.91 15.93 8.86
N TYR A 326 -12.45 14.85 9.42
CA TYR A 326 -12.81 14.74 10.83
C TYR A 326 -11.94 13.64 11.45
N ASP A 327 -11.03 14.05 12.32
CA ASP A 327 -9.93 13.25 12.87
C ASP A 327 -8.95 12.67 11.82
N THR A 328 -7.86 12.08 12.31
CA THR A 328 -6.65 11.78 11.54
C THR A 328 -6.06 10.40 11.87
N GLY A 329 -6.79 9.56 12.60
CA GLY A 329 -6.39 8.20 12.97
C GLY A 329 -5.22 8.14 13.95
N LEU A 330 -4.75 6.90 14.19
CA LEU A 330 -3.68 6.57 15.15
C LEU A 330 -2.28 6.94 14.66
N ALA A 331 -1.43 7.37 15.61
CA ALA A 331 0.03 7.39 15.49
C ALA A 331 0.68 6.35 16.40
N TRP A 332 1.80 5.78 15.96
CA TRP A 332 2.60 4.79 16.69
C TRP A 332 4.09 5.06 16.49
N PRO A 333 5.00 4.40 17.24
CA PRO A 333 6.43 4.67 17.15
C PRO A 333 6.95 4.56 15.72
N GLY A 334 7.19 5.73 15.10
CA GLY A 334 7.78 5.97 13.79
C GLY A 334 6.81 6.07 12.59
N GLY A 335 5.50 5.98 12.77
CA GLY A 335 4.54 6.16 11.68
C GLY A 335 3.14 6.51 12.16
N ASP A 336 2.29 6.92 11.23
CA ASP A 336 0.93 7.32 11.53
C ASP A 336 -0.04 6.97 10.39
N SER A 337 -1.32 6.97 10.73
CA SER A 337 -2.42 6.65 9.82
C SER A 337 -2.47 7.61 8.63
N ALA A 338 -2.06 8.87 8.81
CA ALA A 338 -2.07 9.82 7.71
C ALA A 338 -1.02 9.50 6.66
N GLN A 339 0.22 9.25 7.05
CA GLN A 339 1.30 8.90 6.13
C GLN A 339 1.04 7.55 5.43
N GLN A 340 0.49 6.57 6.17
CA GLN A 340 0.29 5.23 5.64
C GLN A 340 -0.95 5.10 4.75
N LEU A 341 -2.04 5.81 5.08
CA LEU A 341 -3.35 5.60 4.45
C LEU A 341 -4.01 6.89 3.96
N ILE A 342 -4.17 7.91 4.82
CA ILE A 342 -5.00 9.08 4.48
C ILE A 342 -4.39 9.92 3.35
N ILE A 343 -3.10 10.24 3.42
CA ILE A 343 -2.41 11.06 2.40
C ILE A 343 -2.42 10.34 1.04
N PRO A 344 -1.98 9.06 0.93
CA PRO A 344 -2.10 8.32 -0.33
C PRO A 344 -3.53 8.25 -0.86
N TRP A 345 -4.51 8.05 0.02
CA TRP A 345 -5.93 7.97 -0.36
C TRP A 345 -6.45 9.30 -0.93
N LEU A 346 -6.17 10.42 -0.27
CA LEU A 346 -6.55 11.76 -0.76
C LEU A 346 -5.91 12.06 -2.12
N ARG A 347 -4.62 11.73 -2.29
CA ARG A 347 -3.91 11.90 -3.58
C ARG A 347 -4.51 11.03 -4.67
N TRP A 348 -4.79 9.76 -4.36
CA TRP A 348 -5.38 8.79 -5.27
C TRP A 348 -6.74 9.25 -5.82
N HIS A 349 -7.60 9.78 -4.96
CA HIS A 349 -8.92 10.33 -5.33
C HIS A 349 -8.85 11.79 -5.82
N HIS A 350 -7.66 12.35 -5.99
CA HIS A 350 -7.44 13.74 -6.38
C HIS A 350 -8.18 14.79 -5.51
N LEU A 351 -8.24 14.53 -4.22
CA LEU A 351 -8.88 15.42 -3.26
C LEU A 351 -7.88 16.40 -2.68
N ARG A 352 -8.27 17.67 -2.66
CA ARG A 352 -7.50 18.73 -2.00
C ARG A 352 -8.11 18.99 -0.63
N PRO A 353 -7.43 18.60 0.47
CA PRO A 353 -7.94 18.89 1.79
C PRO A 353 -7.80 20.39 2.08
N GLU A 354 -8.85 20.98 2.64
CA GLU A 354 -8.90 22.40 3.00
C GLU A 354 -8.90 22.60 4.51
N GLY A 355 -9.38 21.62 5.26
CA GLY A 355 -9.32 21.67 6.71
C GLY A 355 -9.47 20.34 7.41
N VAL A 356 -9.15 20.36 8.70
CA VAL A 356 -9.27 19.23 9.62
C VAL A 356 -10.05 19.70 10.85
N ILE A 357 -11.08 18.96 11.22
CA ILE A 357 -11.76 19.08 12.51
C ILE A 357 -11.20 17.96 13.39
N LEU A 358 -10.52 18.31 14.46
CA LEU A 358 -10.08 17.37 15.49
C LEU A 358 -11.12 17.34 16.59
N SER A 359 -11.66 16.16 16.87
CA SER A 359 -12.59 15.93 17.95
C SER A 359 -11.89 16.20 19.29
N HIS A 360 -10.77 15.55 19.57
CA HIS A 360 -10.01 15.69 20.83
C HIS A 360 -8.54 15.27 20.64
N GLU A 361 -7.75 15.29 21.72
CA GLU A 361 -6.30 15.16 21.68
C GLU A 361 -5.73 13.73 21.66
N HIS A 362 -6.56 12.68 21.76
CA HIS A 362 -6.04 11.31 21.84
C HIS A 362 -5.34 10.87 20.56
N LEU A 363 -4.37 9.97 20.72
CA LEU A 363 -3.48 9.56 19.64
C LEU A 363 -4.20 8.88 18.47
N ASP A 364 -5.32 8.21 18.71
CA ASP A 364 -6.18 7.56 17.72
C ASP A 364 -7.12 8.52 16.95
N HIS A 365 -7.06 9.82 17.28
CA HIS A 365 -7.77 10.89 16.60
C HIS A 365 -6.83 11.96 16.04
N ALA A 366 -5.87 12.43 16.84
CA ALA A 366 -4.94 13.49 16.46
C ALA A 366 -3.60 12.97 15.89
N GLY A 367 -3.40 11.65 15.83
CA GLY A 367 -2.11 11.04 15.51
C GLY A 367 -1.55 11.42 14.15
N GLY A 368 -2.39 11.48 13.12
CA GLY A 368 -1.98 11.83 11.75
C GLY A 368 -1.84 13.33 11.47
N LEU A 369 -2.17 14.21 12.42
CA LEU A 369 -2.23 15.66 12.18
C LEU A 369 -0.91 16.26 11.71
N THR A 370 0.20 15.88 12.33
CA THR A 370 1.53 16.40 11.99
C THR A 370 1.91 16.07 10.55
N SER A 371 1.69 14.82 10.13
CA SER A 371 1.95 14.37 8.77
C SER A 371 1.05 15.03 7.74
N LEU A 372 -0.23 15.25 8.08
CA LEU A 372 -1.15 16.01 7.24
C LEU A 372 -0.72 17.47 7.06
N LYS A 373 -0.31 18.14 8.15
CA LYS A 373 0.16 19.53 8.11
C LYS A 373 1.45 19.67 7.31
N ALA A 374 2.35 18.69 7.38
CA ALA A 374 3.55 18.64 6.54
C ALA A 374 3.21 18.49 5.05
N ALA A 375 2.19 17.68 4.71
CA ALA A 375 1.76 17.48 3.33
C ALA A 375 0.96 18.67 2.77
N TRP A 376 0.14 19.33 3.59
CA TRP A 376 -0.69 20.48 3.20
C TRP A 376 -0.66 21.60 4.26
N PRO A 377 0.37 22.47 4.25
CA PRO A 377 0.54 23.50 5.28
C PRO A 377 -0.57 24.56 5.34
N ALA A 378 -1.32 24.74 4.25
CA ALA A 378 -2.37 25.76 4.13
C ALA A 378 -3.74 25.33 4.71
N MET A 379 -3.88 24.08 5.17
CA MET A 379 -5.14 23.62 5.76
C MET A 379 -5.43 24.32 7.08
N TRP A 380 -6.67 24.75 7.28
CA TRP A 380 -7.10 25.19 8.60
C TRP A 380 -7.34 23.99 9.51
N ILE A 381 -7.13 24.16 10.81
CA ILE A 381 -7.40 23.13 11.81
C ILE A 381 -8.44 23.70 12.78
N ARG A 382 -9.52 22.96 13.05
CA ARG A 382 -10.51 23.28 14.09
C ARG A 382 -10.39 22.28 15.21
N SER A 383 -10.37 22.73 16.46
CA SER A 383 -10.44 21.81 17.61
C SER A 383 -11.00 22.51 18.86
N PRO A 384 -11.44 21.74 19.88
CA PRO A 384 -11.86 22.29 21.17
C PRO A 384 -10.68 22.47 22.13
N LEU A 385 -9.43 22.37 21.64
CA LEU A 385 -8.22 22.32 22.47
C LEU A 385 -7.59 23.70 22.71
N ALA A 386 -8.08 24.74 22.02
CA ALA A 386 -7.53 26.10 22.04
C ALA A 386 -6.01 26.16 21.78
N TRP A 387 -5.49 25.23 20.96
CA TRP A 387 -4.08 25.24 20.55
C TRP A 387 -3.78 26.37 19.57
N THR A 388 -2.53 26.83 19.55
CA THR A 388 -2.11 27.93 18.67
C THR A 388 -2.29 27.55 17.20
N GLY A 389 -2.93 28.45 16.44
CA GLY A 389 -3.26 28.21 15.02
C GLY A 389 -4.47 27.30 14.78
N HIS A 390 -5.15 26.84 15.83
CA HIS A 390 -6.42 26.14 15.69
C HIS A 390 -7.58 27.14 15.76
N LEU A 391 -8.45 27.08 14.77
CA LEU A 391 -9.77 27.71 14.85
C LEU A 391 -10.60 26.99 15.94
N PRO A 392 -11.48 27.72 16.63
CA PRO A 392 -12.28 27.12 17.68
C PRO A 392 -13.28 26.11 17.11
N CYS A 393 -13.64 25.13 17.95
CA CYS A 393 -14.66 24.12 17.70
C CYS A 393 -15.56 24.03 18.93
N PHE A 394 -16.35 25.08 19.15
CA PHE A 394 -17.22 25.21 20.32
C PHE A 394 -18.69 25.35 19.93
N ARG A 395 -19.56 24.88 20.82
CA ARG A 395 -21.01 24.88 20.67
C ARG A 395 -21.53 26.25 20.24
N GLY A 396 -22.35 26.25 19.20
CA GLY A 396 -22.98 27.47 18.64
C GLY A 396 -22.26 28.03 17.42
N GLN A 397 -21.05 27.56 17.11
CA GLN A 397 -20.38 27.91 15.88
C GLN A 397 -21.06 27.26 14.68
N ARG A 398 -21.14 28.03 13.58
CA ARG A 398 -21.73 27.60 12.32
C ARG A 398 -20.93 28.17 11.15
N TRP A 399 -20.70 27.38 10.13
CA TRP A 399 -20.10 27.86 8.87
C TRP A 399 -20.66 27.11 7.66
N GLN A 400 -20.42 27.66 6.48
CA GLN A 400 -20.76 27.04 5.19
C GLN A 400 -19.48 26.57 4.50
N TRP A 401 -19.53 25.41 3.87
CA TRP A 401 -18.44 24.88 3.06
C TRP A 401 -19.01 24.17 1.84
N HIS A 402 -18.74 24.70 0.63
CA HIS A 402 -19.29 24.21 -0.64
C HIS A 402 -20.81 23.91 -0.59
N GLY A 403 -21.61 24.74 0.09
CA GLY A 403 -23.06 24.54 0.21
C GLY A 403 -23.49 23.50 1.25
N LEU A 404 -22.57 23.00 2.08
CA LEU A 404 -22.87 22.23 3.28
C LEU A 404 -22.80 23.13 4.50
N THR A 405 -23.80 23.04 5.36
CA THR A 405 -23.83 23.72 6.66
C THR A 405 -23.15 22.85 7.70
N PHE A 406 -22.15 23.40 8.38
CA PHE A 406 -21.56 22.78 9.56
C PHE A 406 -22.04 23.53 10.81
N SER A 407 -22.50 22.80 11.82
CA SER A 407 -22.86 23.35 13.13
C SER A 407 -22.25 22.56 14.27
N VAL A 408 -21.58 23.26 15.19
CA VAL A 408 -20.96 22.67 16.37
C VAL A 408 -21.96 22.59 17.52
N HIS A 409 -22.15 21.40 18.07
CA HIS A 409 -23.11 21.13 19.14
C HIS A 409 -22.47 20.92 20.51
N TRP A 410 -21.20 20.51 20.55
CA TRP A 410 -20.43 20.28 21.76
C TRP A 410 -18.93 20.44 21.45
N PRO A 411 -18.07 20.84 22.41
CA PRO A 411 -18.39 21.29 23.77
C PRO A 411 -18.68 22.80 23.86
N PRO A 412 -19.25 23.30 24.98
CA PRO A 412 -19.21 24.73 25.27
C PRO A 412 -17.76 25.22 25.47
N GLU A 413 -17.49 26.50 25.17
CA GLU A 413 -16.15 27.10 25.21
C GLU A 413 -15.44 26.94 26.57
N ASN A 414 -16.17 27.12 27.68
CA ASN A 414 -15.65 27.00 29.04
C ASN A 414 -15.91 25.61 29.65
N THR A 415 -15.88 24.54 28.85
CA THR A 415 -16.12 23.18 29.37
C THR A 415 -15.01 22.73 30.33
N PRO A 416 -15.33 22.14 31.50
CA PRO A 416 -14.33 21.48 32.33
C PRO A 416 -13.95 20.08 31.82
N ALA A 417 -14.64 19.57 30.78
CA ALA A 417 -14.42 18.24 30.25
C ALA A 417 -13.01 18.08 29.64
N LYS A 418 -12.47 16.86 29.70
CA LYS A 418 -11.15 16.49 29.16
C LYS A 418 -11.25 15.19 28.36
N GLY A 419 -10.27 14.93 27.50
CA GLY A 419 -10.22 13.74 26.65
C GLY A 419 -11.52 13.56 25.85
N ASN A 420 -12.00 12.32 25.81
CA ASN A 420 -13.24 11.88 25.17
C ASN A 420 -14.42 12.83 25.31
N ASN A 421 -14.74 13.25 26.55
CA ASN A 421 -15.90 14.10 26.83
C ASN A 421 -15.73 15.57 26.38
N ARG A 422 -14.55 15.96 25.87
CA ARG A 422 -14.32 17.25 25.21
C ARG A 422 -14.44 17.18 23.69
N SER A 423 -14.71 16.01 23.12
CA SER A 423 -14.80 15.81 21.67
C SER A 423 -15.66 16.87 20.97
N CYS A 424 -15.16 17.48 19.89
CA CYS A 424 -15.95 18.43 19.11
C CYS A 424 -17.04 17.71 18.31
N VAL A 425 -18.29 17.85 18.72
CA VAL A 425 -19.45 17.25 18.04
C VAL A 425 -19.94 18.21 16.97
N VAL A 426 -19.93 17.77 15.72
CA VAL A 426 -20.27 18.58 14.55
C VAL A 426 -21.36 17.90 13.74
N LYS A 427 -22.40 18.66 13.41
CA LYS A 427 -23.43 18.24 12.44
C LYS A 427 -23.11 18.86 11.08
N ILE A 428 -23.23 18.07 10.02
CA ILE A 428 -23.09 18.47 8.63
C ILE A 428 -24.45 18.30 7.97
N ASP A 429 -24.96 19.32 7.30
CA ASP A 429 -26.33 19.38 6.79
C ASP A 429 -26.36 20.01 5.39
N ASP A 430 -26.98 19.32 4.43
CA ASP A 430 -27.16 19.82 3.05
C ASP A 430 -28.56 20.40 2.79
N GLY A 431 -29.42 20.46 3.81
CA GLY A 431 -30.82 20.86 3.74
C GLY A 431 -31.82 19.70 3.69
N GLU A 432 -31.41 18.51 3.24
CA GLU A 432 -32.27 17.31 3.12
C GLU A 432 -31.77 16.14 3.98
N GLN A 433 -30.45 15.96 4.02
CA GLN A 433 -29.75 14.90 4.73
C GLN A 433 -28.69 15.52 5.63
N SER A 434 -28.40 14.82 6.72
CA SER A 434 -27.38 15.31 7.65
C SER A 434 -26.67 14.20 8.39
N VAL A 435 -25.45 14.48 8.81
CA VAL A 435 -24.57 13.56 9.52
C VAL A 435 -24.14 14.20 10.83
N LEU A 436 -24.26 13.46 11.93
CA LEU A 436 -23.72 13.86 13.23
C LEU A 436 -22.39 13.14 13.50
N LEU A 437 -21.31 13.91 13.60
CA LEU A 437 -19.97 13.45 13.94
C LEU A 437 -19.72 13.72 15.42
N THR A 438 -19.53 12.67 16.21
CA THR A 438 -19.56 12.75 17.68
C THR A 438 -18.19 12.68 18.32
N GLY A 439 -17.17 12.20 17.59
CA GLY A 439 -15.90 11.82 18.16
C GLY A 439 -16.13 10.76 19.22
N ASP A 440 -15.53 10.95 20.38
CA ASP A 440 -15.52 9.98 21.48
C ASP A 440 -16.29 10.43 22.71
N ILE A 441 -17.30 11.30 22.54
CA ILE A 441 -18.16 11.65 23.67
C ILE A 441 -18.72 10.39 24.36
N GLU A 442 -18.71 10.40 25.68
CA GLU A 442 -19.30 9.35 26.50
C GLU A 442 -20.64 9.80 27.05
N ALA A 443 -21.38 8.90 27.71
CA ALA A 443 -22.73 9.13 28.19
C ALA A 443 -22.87 10.43 29.01
N GLN A 444 -21.86 10.84 29.77
CA GLN A 444 -21.86 12.10 30.51
C GLN A 444 -21.96 13.32 29.57
N ALA A 445 -21.10 13.38 28.54
CA ALA A 445 -21.13 14.46 27.55
C ALA A 445 -22.37 14.38 26.65
N GLU A 446 -22.85 13.18 26.32
CA GLU A 446 -24.10 12.98 25.59
C GLU A 446 -25.29 13.62 26.32
N LEU A 447 -25.46 13.31 27.60
CA LEU A 447 -26.55 13.86 28.43
C LEU A 447 -26.41 15.38 28.61
N ALA A 448 -25.19 15.88 28.83
CA ALA A 448 -24.92 17.32 28.95
C ALA A 448 -25.18 18.08 27.64
N MET A 449 -24.91 17.47 26.50
CA MET A 449 -25.23 18.02 25.18
C MET A 449 -26.75 18.06 24.95
N LEU A 450 -27.47 16.99 25.31
CA LEU A 450 -28.92 16.86 25.15
C LEU A 450 -29.71 17.86 25.99
N SER A 451 -29.26 18.15 27.21
CA SER A 451 -30.01 19.00 28.17
C SER A 451 -30.23 20.44 27.71
N HIS A 452 -29.45 20.94 26.74
CA HIS A 452 -29.51 22.34 26.31
C HIS A 452 -30.16 22.55 24.95
N ARG A 453 -29.89 21.69 23.95
CA ARG A 453 -30.37 21.87 22.55
C ARG A 453 -30.72 20.54 21.87
N TRP A 454 -31.47 19.67 22.55
CA TRP A 454 -31.90 18.38 22.00
C TRP A 454 -32.42 18.49 20.57
N ARG A 455 -33.37 19.40 20.29
CA ARG A 455 -34.05 19.57 18.98
C ARG A 455 -33.14 19.76 17.75
N GLN A 456 -31.86 20.05 17.94
CA GLN A 456 -30.93 20.33 16.84
C GLN A 456 -30.02 19.13 16.47
N LEU A 457 -30.11 18.02 17.19
CA LEU A 457 -29.26 16.83 16.99
C LEU A 457 -29.84 15.79 16.02
N ALA A 458 -31.06 15.99 15.53
CA ALA A 458 -31.66 15.06 14.56
C ALA A 458 -30.78 14.97 13.32
N ALA A 459 -30.38 13.77 12.95
CA ALA A 459 -29.52 13.53 11.80
C ALA A 459 -29.76 12.17 11.16
N THR A 460 -29.72 12.13 9.83
CA THR A 460 -29.88 10.91 9.03
C THR A 460 -28.84 9.84 9.38
N LEU A 461 -27.59 10.25 9.61
CA LEU A 461 -26.49 9.36 10.00
C LEU A 461 -25.83 9.83 11.28
N ILE A 462 -25.30 8.87 12.03
CA ILE A 462 -24.45 9.11 13.20
C ILE A 462 -23.13 8.35 13.06
N GLN A 463 -22.01 9.03 13.29
CA GLN A 463 -20.77 8.34 13.61
C GLN A 463 -20.89 7.83 15.05
N VAL A 464 -20.72 6.52 15.24
CA VAL A 464 -20.86 5.87 16.54
C VAL A 464 -19.82 6.42 17.51
N PRO A 465 -20.21 7.02 18.64
CA PRO A 465 -19.26 7.55 19.61
C PRO A 465 -18.30 6.50 20.15
N HIS A 466 -17.07 6.92 20.43
CA HIS A 466 -16.07 6.17 21.19
C HIS A 466 -15.89 4.74 20.70
N HIS A 467 -15.81 4.58 19.38
CA HIS A 467 -15.63 3.29 18.70
C HIS A 467 -16.68 2.22 19.06
N GLY A 468 -17.84 2.60 19.63
CA GLY A 468 -18.84 1.66 20.14
C GLY A 468 -18.52 1.09 21.53
N SER A 469 -17.79 1.84 22.37
CA SER A 469 -17.55 1.54 23.78
C SER A 469 -18.84 1.50 24.60
N ASN A 470 -18.87 0.63 25.61
CA ASN A 470 -19.96 0.55 26.60
C ASN A 470 -20.20 1.84 27.39
N THR A 471 -19.24 2.76 27.40
CA THR A 471 -19.34 4.07 28.08
C THR A 471 -20.14 5.09 27.27
N SER A 472 -20.56 4.77 26.05
CA SER A 472 -21.19 5.70 25.10
C SER A 472 -22.46 5.12 24.44
N SER A 473 -23.01 5.90 23.50
CA SER A 473 -24.18 5.58 22.69
C SER A 473 -25.42 5.36 23.54
N SER A 474 -25.70 6.24 24.51
CA SER A 474 -26.86 6.13 25.40
C SER A 474 -28.19 6.13 24.62
N THR A 475 -29.20 5.44 25.14
CA THR A 475 -30.54 5.41 24.52
C THR A 475 -31.11 6.81 24.28
N PRO A 476 -31.02 7.78 25.21
CA PRO A 476 -31.48 9.15 24.96
C PRO A 476 -30.79 9.83 23.77
N LEU A 477 -29.50 9.57 23.52
CA LEU A 477 -28.81 10.07 22.34
C LEU A 477 -29.42 9.47 21.07
N LEU A 478 -29.54 8.14 21.00
CA LEU A 478 -30.01 7.45 19.80
C LEU A 478 -31.45 7.80 19.45
N GLN A 479 -32.32 7.85 20.46
CA GLN A 479 -33.71 8.27 20.31
C GLN A 479 -33.84 9.71 19.88
N ARG A 480 -32.83 10.55 20.15
CA ARG A 480 -32.88 11.96 19.80
C ARG A 480 -32.24 12.30 18.47
N VAL A 481 -31.24 11.52 18.06
CA VAL A 481 -30.66 11.64 16.73
C VAL A 481 -31.64 11.15 15.68
N GLU A 482 -32.49 10.17 16.01
CA GLU A 482 -33.56 9.65 15.14
C GLU A 482 -33.03 9.26 13.75
N GLY A 483 -31.78 8.79 13.71
CA GLY A 483 -31.08 8.47 12.48
C GLY A 483 -31.43 7.10 11.94
N GLN A 484 -30.93 6.82 10.74
CA GLN A 484 -31.25 5.60 9.99
C GLN A 484 -30.02 4.69 9.81
N VAL A 485 -28.81 5.25 9.92
CA VAL A 485 -27.56 4.52 9.71
C VAL A 485 -26.53 4.96 10.75
N SER A 486 -25.82 3.99 11.32
CA SER A 486 -24.72 4.22 12.25
C SER A 486 -23.42 3.72 11.65
N LEU A 487 -22.39 4.56 11.65
CA LEU A 487 -21.06 4.25 11.12
C LEU A 487 -20.05 4.12 12.26
N ALA A 488 -19.41 2.96 12.39
CA ALA A 488 -18.43 2.71 13.45
C ALA A 488 -17.03 2.43 12.87
N SER A 489 -16.03 3.18 13.35
CA SER A 489 -14.62 2.98 13.00
C SER A 489 -13.90 2.31 14.15
N MET A 490 -13.27 1.16 13.92
CA MET A 490 -12.40 0.49 14.88
C MET A 490 -11.52 -0.55 14.19
N ALA A 491 -10.44 -0.98 14.85
CA ALA A 491 -9.66 -2.11 14.37
C ALA A 491 -10.44 -3.42 14.55
N ARG A 492 -10.37 -4.30 13.53
CA ARG A 492 -11.00 -5.63 13.58
C ARG A 492 -10.57 -6.46 14.78
N TYR A 493 -9.29 -6.35 15.14
CA TYR A 493 -8.73 -6.93 16.36
C TYR A 493 -8.15 -5.77 17.18
N ASN A 494 -8.87 -5.36 18.21
CA ASN A 494 -8.45 -4.29 19.10
C ASN A 494 -8.44 -4.79 20.54
N ALA A 495 -7.51 -4.27 21.35
CA ALA A 495 -7.32 -4.70 22.73
C ALA A 495 -8.54 -4.43 23.62
N TRP A 496 -9.36 -3.45 23.25
CA TRP A 496 -10.57 -3.02 23.96
C TRP A 496 -11.81 -3.85 23.62
N ARG A 497 -11.70 -4.75 22.63
CA ARG A 497 -12.79 -5.58 22.11
C ARG A 497 -14.02 -4.78 21.66
N PHE A 498 -13.80 -3.63 21.04
CA PHE A 498 -14.84 -2.83 20.39
C PHE A 498 -15.26 -3.44 19.04
N PRO A 499 -16.51 -3.22 18.58
CA PRO A 499 -17.60 -2.58 19.32
C PRO A 499 -18.17 -3.50 20.40
N SER A 500 -18.75 -2.93 21.45
CA SER A 500 -19.51 -3.72 22.41
C SER A 500 -20.80 -4.27 21.77
N ILE A 501 -21.07 -5.57 21.98
CA ILE A 501 -22.33 -6.21 21.58
C ILE A 501 -23.55 -5.45 22.12
N LYS A 502 -23.48 -4.95 23.36
CA LYS A 502 -24.58 -4.18 23.97
C LYS A 502 -24.87 -2.90 23.19
N VAL A 503 -23.84 -2.23 22.69
CA VAL A 503 -23.97 -1.02 21.88
C VAL A 503 -24.54 -1.37 20.52
N VAL A 504 -24.01 -2.37 19.82
CA VAL A 504 -24.53 -2.83 18.51
C VAL A 504 -26.01 -3.21 18.61
N ARG A 505 -26.39 -3.95 19.65
CA ARG A 505 -27.78 -4.34 19.91
C ARG A 505 -28.67 -3.12 20.13
N ARG A 506 -28.20 -2.13 20.91
CA ARG A 506 -28.94 -0.89 21.16
C ARG A 506 -29.22 -0.13 19.87
N TYR A 507 -28.22 0.08 19.00
CA TYR A 507 -28.43 0.70 17.68
C TYR A 507 -29.46 -0.05 16.84
N ARG A 508 -29.38 -1.39 16.79
CA ARG A 508 -30.33 -2.22 16.05
C ARG A 508 -31.76 -2.12 16.61
N THR A 509 -31.91 -2.11 17.94
CA THR A 509 -33.21 -1.94 18.60
C THR A 509 -33.82 -0.57 18.27
N GLU A 510 -33.01 0.48 18.21
CA GLU A 510 -33.43 1.83 17.82
C GLU A 510 -33.59 2.01 16.30
N GLY A 511 -33.53 0.93 15.51
CA GLY A 511 -33.80 0.94 14.07
C GLY A 511 -32.65 1.36 13.16
N TYR A 512 -31.43 1.51 13.67
CA TYR A 512 -30.28 1.89 12.86
C TYR A 512 -29.73 0.71 12.05
N LEU A 513 -29.39 0.97 10.79
CA LEU A 513 -28.50 0.12 10.01
C LEU A 513 -27.07 0.29 10.55
N TRP A 514 -26.57 -0.74 11.23
CA TRP A 514 -25.20 -0.78 11.74
C TRP A 514 -24.19 -1.13 10.65
N LEU A 515 -23.22 -0.25 10.42
CA LEU A 515 -22.10 -0.46 9.51
C LEU A 515 -20.78 -0.18 10.24
N ASP A 516 -19.80 -1.05 10.06
CA ASP A 516 -18.48 -0.90 10.68
C ASP A 516 -17.32 -1.22 9.73
N THR A 517 -16.16 -0.60 9.98
CA THR A 517 -14.95 -0.81 9.19
C THR A 517 -14.35 -2.21 9.34
N PRO A 518 -14.40 -2.90 10.50
CA PRO A 518 -13.96 -4.29 10.63
C PRO A 518 -14.59 -5.26 9.65
N GLN A 519 -15.87 -5.10 9.30
CA GLN A 519 -16.55 -5.96 8.34
C GLN A 519 -16.50 -5.39 6.92
N SER A 520 -16.71 -4.08 6.79
CA SER A 520 -16.93 -3.44 5.49
C SER A 520 -15.64 -2.98 4.79
N GLY A 521 -14.55 -2.81 5.53
CA GLY A 521 -13.44 -1.94 5.11
C GLY A 521 -13.90 -0.47 5.10
N GLN A 522 -13.39 0.33 4.18
CA GLN A 522 -13.89 1.70 3.98
C GLN A 522 -15.40 1.69 3.70
N ILE A 523 -16.12 2.60 4.34
CA ILE A 523 -17.54 2.86 4.08
C ILE A 523 -17.66 4.23 3.44
N THR A 524 -18.39 4.31 2.32
CA THR A 524 -18.63 5.56 1.60
C THR A 524 -20.13 5.77 1.46
N VAL A 525 -20.60 6.93 1.90
CA VAL A 525 -22.00 7.35 1.77
C VAL A 525 -22.01 8.55 0.84
N THR A 526 -22.60 8.39 -0.35
CA THR A 526 -22.79 9.48 -1.30
C THR A 526 -24.22 9.97 -1.21
N PHE A 527 -24.37 11.27 -0.97
CA PHE A 527 -25.63 11.98 -0.87
C PHE A 527 -25.90 12.67 -2.20
N SER A 528 -27.06 12.40 -2.78
CA SER A 528 -27.57 13.05 -3.99
C SER A 528 -29.01 13.52 -3.72
N HIS A 529 -29.58 14.30 -4.64
CA HIS A 529 -30.93 14.84 -4.47
C HIS A 529 -31.92 13.71 -4.13
N GLN A 530 -32.53 13.76 -2.94
CA GLN A 530 -33.48 12.77 -2.41
C GLN A 530 -33.00 11.31 -2.30
N SER A 531 -31.72 11.00 -2.55
CA SER A 531 -31.23 9.63 -2.46
C SER A 531 -29.82 9.52 -1.90
N ARG A 532 -29.57 8.45 -1.17
CA ARG A 532 -28.25 8.12 -0.62
C ARG A 532 -27.81 6.76 -1.11
N GLN A 533 -26.53 6.65 -1.47
CA GLN A 533 -25.91 5.39 -1.83
C GLN A 533 -24.82 5.05 -0.82
N ILE A 534 -24.90 3.87 -0.23
CA ILE A 534 -23.87 3.35 0.67
C ILE A 534 -23.05 2.30 -0.09
N ARG A 535 -21.75 2.50 -0.18
CA ARG A 535 -20.79 1.55 -0.76
C ARG A 535 -19.79 1.11 0.29
N ARG A 536 -19.49 -0.19 0.29
CA ARG A 536 -18.58 -0.85 1.23
C ARG A 536 -17.44 -1.50 0.48
N LEU A 537 -16.20 -1.24 0.89
CA LEU A 537 -15.00 -1.69 0.17
C LEU A 537 -15.01 -3.21 -0.07
N ARG A 538 -15.22 -4.00 0.98
CA ARG A 538 -15.10 -5.47 0.93
C ARG A 538 -16.26 -6.19 0.26
N GLU A 539 -17.31 -5.46 -0.10
CA GLU A 539 -18.51 -6.03 -0.70
C GLU A 539 -18.75 -5.53 -2.12
N HIS A 540 -18.49 -4.24 -2.38
CA HIS A 540 -18.81 -3.62 -3.66
C HIS A 540 -17.59 -3.44 -4.57
N TYR A 541 -16.39 -3.27 -3.99
CA TYR A 541 -15.17 -3.00 -4.76
C TYR A 541 -14.20 -4.18 -4.76
N LEU A 542 -14.05 -4.84 -3.61
CA LEU A 542 -13.17 -6.00 -3.43
C LEU A 542 -13.94 -7.15 -2.77
N PRO A 543 -15.02 -7.67 -3.38
CA PRO A 543 -15.73 -8.85 -2.89
C PRO A 543 -14.80 -10.06 -2.96
N ARG A 544 -14.23 -10.46 -1.83
CA ARG A 544 -13.48 -11.71 -1.70
C ARG A 544 -14.31 -12.68 -0.87
N TRP A 545 -14.51 -13.88 -1.40
CA TRP A 545 -15.29 -14.95 -0.78
C TRP A 545 -14.87 -15.24 0.66
N TYR A 546 -13.60 -15.05 0.99
CA TYR A 546 -13.05 -15.36 2.31
C TYR A 546 -13.14 -14.22 3.34
N HIS A 547 -13.53 -13.00 2.96
CA HIS A 547 -13.55 -11.86 3.91
C HIS A 547 -14.43 -12.13 5.14
N GLN A 548 -15.49 -12.92 4.96
CA GLN A 548 -16.42 -13.33 6.00
C GLN A 548 -16.02 -14.60 6.76
N TRP A 549 -15.09 -15.40 6.22
CA TRP A 549 -14.79 -16.76 6.73
C TRP A 549 -13.65 -16.82 7.73
N PHE A 550 -12.75 -15.83 7.74
CA PHE A 550 -11.61 -15.81 8.65
C PHE A 550 -11.76 -14.70 9.70
N GLY A 551 -11.86 -15.06 10.99
CA GLY A 551 -11.80 -14.16 12.14
C GLY A 551 -12.33 -14.77 13.44
N ALA A 552 -11.97 -14.18 14.58
CA ALA A 552 -12.49 -14.61 15.88
C ALA A 552 -14.01 -14.35 15.97
N PRO A 553 -14.80 -15.26 16.58
CA PRO A 553 -16.21 -14.98 16.87
C PRO A 553 -16.33 -13.71 17.72
N VAL A 554 -17.42 -12.98 17.55
CA VAL A 554 -17.73 -11.67 18.18
C VAL A 554 -17.90 -11.79 19.71
N ASP A 555 -17.60 -12.94 20.31
CA ASP A 555 -18.13 -13.36 21.60
C ASP A 555 -17.47 -12.65 22.79
N ASN A 556 -18.30 -12.03 23.62
CA ASN A 556 -17.97 -11.52 24.95
C ASN A 556 -19.23 -11.57 25.84
N GLY A 557 -19.82 -12.76 26.03
CA GLY A 557 -20.80 -13.00 27.10
C GLY A 557 -22.20 -12.40 26.90
#